data_AF-A0AAV1NYN0-F1
#
_entry.id   AF-A0AAV1NYN0-F1
#
_cell.length_a   1.000
_cell.length_b   1.000
_cell.length_c   1.000
_cell.angle_alpha   90.00
_cell.angle_beta   90.00
_cell.angle_gamma   90.00
#
_symmetry.space_group_name_H-M   'P 1'
#
loop_
_entity.id
_entity.type
_entity.pdbx_description
1 polymer ?
#
loop_
_entity_poly.entity_id
_entity_poly.type
_entity_poly.pdbx_seq_one_letter_code
_entity_poly.pdbx_strand_id
1 'polypeptide(L)'
;MEIQNLFVSDFLIDFGHKEPAITVFKRRRRPIQPITHRDWRKPEIIEFASLFTARMSCNSSVTRVHVSSVGQTPRVPVHLMPCEIEHNGPAQVSQYLTATMKDRKYEKTVSFRGRGLKGQELSCPQGYTGLVLKEINKTGSDQEDRTVKVSSVFDKVTYWNLETAPNSDDTIVMAMDWPELAEAIHGPVDD
;
A
#
# COMPACT_ATOMS: atom_id res chain seq x y z
N MET A 1 3.59 -18.14 -23.38
CA MET A 1 3.69 -19.07 -22.24
C MET A 1 5.03 -18.79 -21.61
N GLU A 2 5.09 -17.89 -20.63
CA GLU A 2 6.25 -17.79 -19.75
C GLU A 2 5.89 -16.98 -18.51
N ILE A 3 6.30 -17.55 -17.39
CA ILE A 3 5.81 -17.33 -16.04
C ILE A 3 6.50 -16.09 -15.48
N GLN A 4 5.74 -15.04 -15.17
CA GLN A 4 6.23 -13.94 -14.34
C GLN A 4 5.83 -14.19 -12.90
N ASN A 5 6.80 -14.67 -12.13
CA ASN A 5 6.76 -14.68 -10.68
C ASN A 5 6.52 -13.25 -10.16
N LEU A 6 5.37 -13.07 -9.52
CA LEU A 6 4.99 -11.88 -8.78
C LEU A 6 5.06 -12.23 -7.30
N PHE A 7 5.99 -11.60 -6.57
CA PHE A 7 5.91 -11.53 -5.12
C PHE A 7 6.00 -10.07 -4.63
N VAL A 8 5.03 -9.80 -3.76
CA VAL A 8 4.78 -8.76 -2.73
C VAL A 8 6.09 -8.22 -2.13
N SER A 9 6.29 -6.95 -1.81
CA SER A 9 5.52 -6.04 -0.95
C SER A 9 6.04 -4.62 -1.16
N ASP A 10 5.20 -3.60 -0.96
CA ASP A 10 5.59 -2.28 -0.42
C ASP A 10 4.33 -1.41 -0.31
N PHE A 11 3.87 -1.23 0.93
CA PHE A 11 2.82 -0.29 1.29
C PHE A 11 3.43 1.11 1.42
N LEU A 12 3.24 1.94 0.39
CA LEU A 12 3.47 3.38 0.48
C LEU A 12 2.17 4.11 0.11
N ILE A 13 1.63 4.86 1.07
CA ILE A 13 0.37 5.60 0.97
C ILE A 13 0.66 6.96 0.29
N ASP A 14 0.01 7.26 -0.84
CA ASP A 14 0.16 8.55 -1.57
C ASP A 14 -1.21 9.17 -1.89
N PHE A 15 -1.33 10.50 -1.74
CA PHE A 15 -2.60 11.24 -1.67
C PHE A 15 -2.82 12.31 -2.74
N GLY A 16 -4.07 12.42 -3.21
CA GLY A 16 -4.58 13.52 -4.03
C GLY A 16 -6.03 13.93 -3.68
N HIS A 17 -6.14 14.99 -2.90
CA HIS A 17 -7.25 15.97 -2.72
C HIS A 17 -8.71 15.57 -2.37
N LYS A 18 -9.17 16.25 -1.28
CA LYS A 18 -10.52 16.59 -0.76
C LYS A 18 -11.64 15.53 -0.68
N GLU A 19 -12.02 15.27 0.57
CA GLU A 19 -13.29 14.65 1.07
C GLU A 19 -13.52 13.17 0.73
N PRO A 20 -14.27 12.43 1.58
CA PRO A 20 -13.96 11.04 1.92
C PRO A 20 -14.15 10.12 0.71
N ALA A 21 -13.02 9.71 0.13
CA ALA A 21 -12.96 8.88 -1.06
C ALA A 21 -12.47 7.48 -0.69
N ILE A 22 -13.11 6.46 -1.27
CA ILE A 22 -12.51 5.13 -1.39
C ILE A 22 -11.17 5.29 -2.09
N THR A 23 -10.10 4.88 -1.41
CA THR A 23 -8.74 4.87 -1.97
C THR A 23 -8.52 3.52 -2.64
N VAL A 24 -8.43 3.51 -3.98
CA VAL A 24 -7.95 2.35 -4.74
C VAL A 24 -6.47 2.59 -5.08
N PHE A 25 -5.61 1.64 -4.70
CA PHE A 25 -4.17 1.73 -4.85
C PHE A 25 -3.74 1.39 -6.29
N LYS A 26 -2.98 2.29 -6.94
CA LYS A 26 -2.36 2.09 -8.25
C LYS A 26 -0.83 2.00 -8.11
N ARG A 27 -0.24 0.92 -8.61
CA ARG A 27 1.22 0.71 -8.65
C ARG A 27 1.85 1.46 -9.83
N ARG A 28 2.82 2.35 -9.58
CA ARG A 28 3.70 2.84 -10.65
C ARG A 28 4.86 1.85 -10.85
N ARG A 29 4.95 1.25 -12.03
CA ARG A 29 6.14 0.49 -12.46
C ARG A 29 7.26 1.49 -12.76
N ARG A 30 8.43 1.33 -12.13
CA ARG A 30 9.67 1.90 -12.70
C ARG A 30 10.13 0.98 -13.84
N PRO A 31 10.63 1.51 -14.96
CA PRO A 31 11.28 0.69 -15.97
C PRO A 31 12.57 0.10 -15.39
N ILE A 32 12.69 -1.23 -15.39
CA ILE A 32 13.97 -1.90 -15.17
C ILE A 32 14.74 -1.76 -16.48
N GLN A 33 15.90 -1.12 -16.46
CA GLN A 33 16.77 -1.12 -17.64
C GLN A 33 17.36 -2.52 -17.83
N PRO A 34 17.39 -3.06 -19.06
CA PRO A 34 17.95 -4.38 -19.31
C PRO A 34 19.47 -4.35 -19.15
N ILE A 35 19.99 -5.23 -18.30
CA ILE A 35 21.43 -5.51 -18.23
C ILE A 35 21.81 -6.26 -19.51
N THR A 36 22.52 -5.61 -20.41
CA THR A 36 23.00 -6.24 -21.66
C THR A 36 24.22 -7.11 -21.38
N HIS A 37 24.20 -8.32 -21.95
CA HIS A 37 25.22 -9.36 -21.87
C HIS A 37 26.52 -8.99 -22.63
N ARG A 38 27.25 -7.99 -22.15
CA ARG A 38 28.63 -7.68 -22.59
C ARG A 38 29.41 -7.04 -21.44
N ASP A 39 29.78 -7.82 -20.44
CA ASP A 39 30.85 -7.42 -19.51
C ASP A 39 31.55 -8.62 -18.86
N TRP A 40 31.88 -9.62 -19.69
CA TRP A 40 32.79 -10.70 -19.31
C TRP A 40 34.00 -10.73 -20.25
N ARG A 41 34.99 -9.86 -20.00
CA ARG A 41 36.37 -10.08 -20.45
C ARG A 41 37.40 -9.57 -19.42
N LYS A 42 37.95 -10.57 -18.71
CA LYS A 42 39.30 -10.79 -18.15
C LYS A 42 40.02 -9.70 -17.32
N PRO A 43 40.78 -10.12 -16.29
CA PRO A 43 41.47 -9.23 -15.35
C PRO A 43 42.90 -8.91 -15.83
N GLU A 44 43.28 -7.64 -15.82
CA GLU A 44 44.69 -7.22 -15.75
C GLU A 44 44.82 -6.05 -14.76
N ILE A 45 45.99 -5.96 -14.16
CA ILE A 45 46.32 -5.37 -12.85
C ILE A 45 47.17 -4.09 -13.07
N ILE A 46 46.88 -3.04 -12.27
CA ILE A 46 47.68 -1.81 -11.95
C ILE A 46 47.71 -0.75 -13.08
N GLU A 47 47.41 0.56 -12.92
CA GLU A 47 47.97 1.54 -11.98
C GLU A 47 47.14 2.86 -11.89
N PHE A 48 47.15 3.46 -10.69
CA PHE A 48 46.96 4.88 -10.28
C PHE A 48 46.31 5.93 -11.22
N ALA A 49 45.25 6.59 -10.74
CA ALA A 49 45.28 7.97 -10.21
C ALA A 49 43.90 8.62 -10.25
N SER A 50 43.56 9.27 -9.13
CA SER A 50 42.65 10.41 -8.95
C SER A 50 41.79 10.85 -10.15
N LEU A 51 40.48 10.70 -9.99
CA LEU A 51 39.43 11.69 -10.27
C LEU A 51 38.12 10.94 -10.49
N PHE A 52 37.38 10.73 -9.42
CA PHE A 52 35.93 10.87 -9.39
C PHE A 52 35.53 10.65 -7.93
N THR A 53 35.75 11.68 -7.11
CA THR A 53 34.80 11.94 -6.03
C THR A 53 33.48 12.28 -6.71
N ALA A 54 32.81 11.26 -7.26
CA ALA A 54 31.37 11.31 -7.38
C ALA A 54 30.88 11.31 -5.93
N ARG A 55 30.83 12.51 -5.36
CA ARG A 55 29.97 12.84 -4.26
C ARG A 55 28.58 12.48 -4.78
N MET A 56 28.18 11.21 -4.59
CA MET A 56 26.77 10.87 -4.53
C MET A 56 26.26 11.76 -3.41
N SER A 57 25.71 12.92 -3.79
CA SER A 57 24.82 13.65 -2.94
C SER A 57 23.63 12.71 -2.81
N CYS A 58 23.70 11.82 -1.83
CA CYS A 58 22.55 11.10 -1.34
C CYS A 58 21.65 12.18 -0.73
N ASN A 59 20.85 12.82 -1.56
CA ASN A 59 19.72 13.60 -1.09
C ASN A 59 18.72 12.56 -0.56
N SER A 60 18.92 12.13 0.69
CA SER A 60 17.95 11.30 1.41
C SER A 60 16.81 12.23 1.82
N SER A 61 15.71 12.23 1.06
CA SER A 61 14.49 12.90 1.50
C SER A 61 13.91 12.12 2.68
N VAL A 62 13.62 12.83 3.77
CA VAL A 62 13.00 12.24 4.97
C VAL A 62 11.49 12.39 4.86
N THR A 63 10.75 11.30 5.12
CA THR A 63 9.29 11.39 5.31
C THR A 63 8.96 11.45 6.80
N ARG A 64 8.44 12.58 7.26
CA ARG A 64 8.01 12.79 8.64
C ARG A 64 6.51 12.56 8.76
N VAL A 65 6.12 11.68 9.68
CA VAL A 65 4.71 11.40 9.99
C VAL A 65 4.30 12.18 11.24
N HIS A 66 3.29 13.02 11.12
CA HIS A 66 2.71 13.75 12.24
C HIS A 66 1.52 12.96 12.83
N VAL A 67 1.75 12.34 14.00
CA VAL A 67 0.85 11.33 14.63
C VAL A 67 0.01 11.90 15.78
N SER A 68 0.09 13.19 16.10
CA SER A 68 -0.41 13.76 17.37
C SER A 68 -1.92 13.64 17.65
N SER A 69 -2.74 13.18 16.71
CA SER A 69 -4.20 13.18 16.83
C SER A 69 -4.88 11.83 16.56
N VAL A 70 -4.18 10.70 16.57
CA VAL A 70 -4.77 9.37 16.23
C VAL A 70 -6.06 9.10 17.02
N GLY A 71 -6.09 9.37 18.33
CA GLY A 71 -7.27 9.16 19.18
C GLY A 71 -8.47 10.06 18.88
N GLN A 72 -8.26 11.23 18.26
CA GLN A 72 -9.30 12.20 17.89
C GLN A 72 -9.66 12.16 16.40
N THR A 73 -8.96 11.33 15.63
CA THR A 73 -9.10 11.22 14.19
C THR A 73 -10.38 10.45 13.82
N PRO A 74 -11.15 10.87 12.80
CA PRO A 74 -12.36 10.16 12.39
C PRO A 74 -12.05 8.74 11.88
N ARG A 75 -12.94 7.81 12.24
CA ARG A 75 -12.94 6.44 11.70
C ARG A 75 -13.67 6.39 10.36
N VAL A 76 -13.08 5.74 9.38
CA VAL A 76 -13.64 5.66 8.02
C VAL A 76 -13.77 4.20 7.53
N PRO A 77 -14.82 3.88 6.76
CA PRO A 77 -14.89 2.58 6.08
C PRO A 77 -13.89 2.52 4.93
N VAL A 78 -13.18 1.39 4.81
CA VAL A 78 -12.18 1.15 3.75
C VAL A 78 -12.59 -0.08 2.96
N HIS A 79 -12.50 0.01 1.63
CA HIS A 79 -12.82 -1.07 0.70
C HIS A 79 -11.62 -1.36 -0.21
N LEU A 80 -11.16 -2.62 -0.21
CA LEU A 80 -10.15 -3.11 -1.16
C LEU A 80 -10.87 -3.76 -2.35
N MET A 81 -10.81 -3.10 -3.51
CA MET A 81 -11.50 -3.54 -4.73
C MET A 81 -10.64 -4.53 -5.54
N PRO A 82 -11.23 -5.52 -6.23
CA PRO A 82 -10.49 -6.46 -7.09
C PRO A 82 -10.20 -5.87 -8.48
N CYS A 83 -10.03 -4.54 -8.54
CA CYS A 83 -9.77 -3.82 -9.77
C CYS A 83 -9.02 -2.52 -9.48
N GLU A 84 -8.32 -2.04 -10.49
CA GLU A 84 -7.67 -0.74 -10.46
C GLU A 84 -8.64 0.35 -10.92
N ILE A 85 -8.71 1.46 -10.18
CA ILE A 85 -9.45 2.65 -10.56
C ILE A 85 -8.43 3.75 -10.83
N GLU A 86 -8.41 4.26 -12.07
CA GLU A 86 -7.43 5.28 -12.47
C GLU A 86 -7.69 6.64 -11.86
N HIS A 87 -8.95 6.93 -11.53
CA HIS A 87 -9.33 8.17 -10.89
C HIS A 87 -8.95 8.15 -9.40
N ASN A 88 -8.14 9.12 -8.99
CA ASN A 88 -7.84 9.39 -7.59
C ASN A 88 -8.48 10.72 -7.19
N GLY A 89 -9.57 10.66 -6.42
CA GLY A 89 -10.36 11.81 -6.02
C GLY A 89 -11.69 11.40 -5.36
N PRO A 90 -12.51 12.37 -4.94
CA PRO A 90 -13.79 12.11 -4.29
C PRO A 90 -14.74 11.27 -5.14
N ALA A 91 -15.46 10.36 -4.47
CA ALA A 91 -16.44 9.47 -5.09
C ALA A 91 -17.68 9.35 -4.20
N GLN A 92 -18.87 9.23 -4.81
CA GLN A 92 -20.15 9.10 -4.10
C GLN A 92 -20.39 7.65 -3.62
N VAL A 93 -19.50 7.18 -2.76
CA VAL A 93 -19.44 5.79 -2.29
C VAL A 93 -20.67 5.38 -1.50
N SER A 94 -21.17 6.28 -0.64
CA SER A 94 -22.37 6.05 0.15
C SER A 94 -23.58 5.78 -0.75
N GLN A 95 -23.72 6.58 -1.81
CA GLN A 95 -24.85 6.52 -2.73
C GLN A 95 -24.82 5.29 -3.66
N TYR A 96 -23.66 4.93 -4.19
CA TYR A 96 -23.58 3.88 -5.23
C TYR A 96 -23.13 2.52 -4.70
N LEU A 97 -22.14 2.49 -3.81
CA LEU A 97 -21.61 1.24 -3.27
C LEU A 97 -22.36 0.85 -2.00
N THR A 98 -22.40 1.74 -1.00
CA THR A 98 -22.94 1.41 0.32
C THR A 98 -24.43 1.15 0.30
N ALA A 99 -25.20 1.95 -0.45
CA ALA A 99 -26.64 1.74 -0.59
C ALA A 99 -27.02 0.41 -1.26
N THR A 100 -26.12 -0.21 -2.04
CA THR A 100 -26.40 -1.45 -2.77
C THR A 100 -25.74 -2.68 -2.15
N MET A 101 -24.94 -2.50 -1.10
CA MET A 101 -24.35 -3.60 -0.34
C MET A 101 -25.44 -4.43 0.35
N LYS A 102 -25.39 -5.73 0.17
CA LYS A 102 -26.23 -6.70 0.88
C LYS A 102 -25.36 -7.43 1.89
N ASP A 103 -25.71 -7.31 3.15
CA ASP A 103 -25.05 -8.02 4.25
C ASP A 103 -25.99 -9.13 4.73
N ARG A 104 -25.67 -10.37 4.38
CA ARG A 104 -26.35 -11.57 4.87
C ARG A 104 -25.38 -12.29 5.81
N LYS A 105 -25.91 -13.06 6.77
CA LYS A 105 -25.17 -13.70 7.88
C LYS A 105 -23.77 -14.26 7.56
N TYR A 106 -23.50 -14.68 6.32
CA TYR A 106 -22.20 -15.21 5.88
C TYR A 106 -21.74 -14.71 4.50
N GLU A 107 -22.41 -13.71 3.92
CA GLU A 107 -22.11 -13.25 2.56
C GLU A 107 -22.37 -11.76 2.43
N LYS A 108 -21.29 -10.98 2.26
CA LYS A 108 -21.38 -9.58 1.86
C LYS A 108 -21.32 -9.53 0.33
N THR A 109 -22.30 -8.91 -0.32
CA THR A 109 -22.31 -8.80 -1.79
C THR A 109 -22.60 -7.37 -2.23
N VAL A 110 -22.01 -6.96 -3.35
CA VAL A 110 -22.26 -5.66 -3.98
C VAL A 110 -22.08 -5.76 -5.50
N SER A 111 -22.66 -4.84 -6.26
CA SER A 111 -22.36 -4.71 -7.69
C SER A 111 -21.49 -3.49 -7.93
N PHE A 112 -20.39 -3.67 -8.65
CA PHE A 112 -19.55 -2.57 -9.09
C PHE A 112 -19.38 -2.63 -10.61
N ARG A 113 -19.75 -1.56 -11.31
CA ARG A 113 -19.73 -1.49 -12.79
C ARG A 113 -20.49 -2.66 -13.46
N GLY A 114 -21.58 -3.10 -12.85
CA GLY A 114 -22.40 -4.22 -13.35
C GLY A 114 -21.85 -5.61 -13.04
N ARG A 115 -20.74 -5.72 -12.30
CA ARG A 115 -20.16 -7.00 -11.89
C ARG A 115 -20.43 -7.29 -10.42
N GLY A 116 -20.88 -8.50 -10.13
CA GLY A 116 -21.11 -8.97 -8.76
C GLY A 116 -19.79 -9.21 -8.04
N LEU A 117 -19.65 -8.63 -6.85
CA LEU A 117 -18.52 -8.83 -5.95
C LEU A 117 -19.00 -9.53 -4.68
N LYS A 118 -18.13 -10.38 -4.14
CA LYS A 118 -18.30 -11.03 -2.84
C LYS A 118 -17.25 -10.49 -1.89
N GLY A 119 -17.67 -10.16 -0.68
CA GLY A 119 -16.83 -9.44 0.28
C GLY A 119 -16.73 -10.12 1.62
N GLN A 120 -15.63 -9.85 2.29
CA GLN A 120 -15.33 -10.25 3.66
C GLN A 120 -14.78 -9.05 4.41
N GLU A 121 -15.19 -8.91 5.68
CA GLU A 121 -14.60 -7.92 6.58
C GLU A 121 -13.35 -8.52 7.23
N LEU A 122 -12.21 -7.86 7.06
CA LEU A 122 -10.94 -8.20 7.67
C LEU A 122 -10.67 -7.18 8.76
N SER A 123 -10.58 -7.64 10.01
CA SER A 123 -10.20 -6.78 11.13
C SER A 123 -8.69 -6.53 11.09
N CYS A 124 -8.27 -5.35 11.55
CA CYS A 124 -6.85 -5.14 11.81
C CYS A 124 -6.35 -6.13 12.88
N PRO A 125 -5.08 -6.57 12.80
CA PRO A 125 -4.50 -7.48 13.78
C PRO A 125 -4.55 -6.89 15.20
N GLN A 126 -4.57 -7.77 16.20
CA GLN A 126 -4.71 -7.34 17.60
C GLN A 126 -3.60 -6.36 17.99
N GLY A 127 -3.99 -5.23 18.58
CA GLY A 127 -3.03 -4.17 18.96
C GLY A 127 -2.67 -3.20 17.83
N TYR A 128 -3.17 -3.41 16.61
CA TYR A 128 -2.93 -2.54 15.46
C TYR A 128 -4.18 -1.75 15.07
N THR A 129 -3.95 -0.59 14.45
CA THR A 129 -5.00 0.22 13.80
C THR A 129 -4.49 0.70 12.45
N GLY A 130 -5.39 0.81 11.48
CA GLY A 130 -5.09 1.33 10.17
C GLY A 130 -5.03 2.86 10.17
N LEU A 131 -3.98 3.41 9.56
CA LEU A 131 -3.81 4.86 9.39
C LEU A 131 -3.96 5.25 7.92
N VAL A 132 -4.69 6.33 7.70
CA VAL A 132 -4.81 6.98 6.40
C VAL A 132 -4.00 8.28 6.46
N LEU A 133 -2.92 8.37 5.67
CA LEU A 133 -1.91 9.43 5.80
C LEU A 133 -1.96 10.41 4.64
N LYS A 134 -2.26 11.69 4.90
CA LYS A 134 -2.32 12.73 3.88
C LYS A 134 -1.08 13.63 3.92
N GLU A 135 -0.47 13.87 2.77
CA GLU A 135 0.62 14.85 2.63
C GLU A 135 0.15 16.29 2.91
N ILE A 136 0.95 17.04 3.66
CA ILE A 136 0.64 18.43 4.07
C ILE A 136 1.07 19.41 2.97
N ASN A 137 2.27 19.22 2.41
CA ASN A 137 2.83 20.04 1.35
C ASN A 137 3.32 19.14 0.23
N LYS A 138 2.80 19.29 -0.99
CA LYS A 138 3.40 18.66 -2.17
C LYS A 138 4.68 19.41 -2.50
N THR A 139 5.81 18.81 -2.16
CA THR A 139 7.11 19.32 -2.61
C THR A 139 7.19 19.22 -4.13
N GLY A 140 7.79 20.21 -4.78
CA GLY A 140 7.88 20.28 -6.25
C GLY A 140 8.85 19.26 -6.86
N SER A 141 9.58 18.55 -5.99
CA SER A 141 10.66 17.62 -6.32
C SER A 141 10.66 16.44 -5.34
N ASP A 142 11.01 15.25 -5.85
CA ASP A 142 11.17 14.01 -5.06
C ASP A 142 12.36 14.08 -4.09
N GLN A 143 13.19 15.13 -4.17
CA GLN A 143 14.39 15.32 -3.35
C GLN A 143 14.15 16.12 -2.05
N GLU A 144 12.93 16.60 -1.81
CA GLU A 144 12.61 17.40 -0.62
C GLU A 144 12.00 16.53 0.49
N ASP A 145 12.22 16.94 1.74
CA ASP A 145 11.59 16.33 2.91
C ASP A 145 10.06 16.41 2.81
N ARG A 146 9.39 15.27 3.01
CA ARG A 146 7.94 15.16 2.94
C ARG A 146 7.36 15.11 4.34
N THR A 147 6.25 15.83 4.55
CA THR A 147 5.50 15.73 5.80
C THR A 147 4.10 15.22 5.52
N VAL A 148 3.73 14.12 6.16
CA VAL A 148 2.40 13.52 6.09
C VAL A 148 1.72 13.60 7.47
N LYS A 149 0.41 13.78 7.48
CA LYS A 149 -0.41 13.77 8.70
C LYS A 149 -1.44 12.66 8.63
N VAL A 150 -1.85 12.14 9.79
CA VAL A 150 -3.00 11.24 9.86
C VAL A 150 -4.27 12.03 9.51
N SER A 151 -5.02 11.57 8.50
CA SER A 151 -6.30 12.16 8.09
C SER A 151 -7.51 11.40 8.64
N SER A 152 -7.41 10.07 8.68
CA SER A 152 -8.46 9.18 9.17
C SER A 152 -7.83 7.89 9.70
N VAL A 153 -8.58 7.14 10.49
CA VAL A 153 -8.18 5.81 10.99
C VAL A 153 -9.22 4.76 10.60
N PHE A 154 -8.85 3.49 10.62
CA PHE A 154 -9.78 2.39 10.42
C PHE A 154 -9.34 1.17 11.22
N ASP A 155 -10.30 0.43 11.76
CA ASP A 155 -10.04 -0.78 12.54
C ASP A 155 -10.29 -2.06 11.71
N LYS A 156 -10.79 -1.88 10.49
CA LYS A 156 -11.18 -2.96 9.58
C LYS A 156 -11.20 -2.50 8.12
N VAL A 157 -10.99 -3.45 7.23
CA VAL A 157 -11.11 -3.27 5.78
C VAL A 157 -12.10 -4.29 5.21
N THR A 158 -12.97 -3.85 4.31
CA THR A 158 -13.78 -4.79 3.52
C THR A 158 -13.00 -5.18 2.28
N TYR A 159 -12.58 -6.43 2.21
CA TYR A 159 -11.95 -7.01 1.03
C TYR A 159 -13.03 -7.54 0.09
N TRP A 160 -12.93 -7.20 -1.19
CA TRP A 160 -13.83 -7.66 -2.24
C TRP A 160 -13.09 -8.53 -3.24
N ASN A 161 -13.65 -9.70 -3.53
CA ASN A 161 -13.22 -10.59 -4.58
C ASN A 161 -14.31 -10.68 -5.67
N LEU A 162 -13.89 -11.08 -6.86
CA LEU A 162 -14.74 -11.18 -8.03
C LEU A 162 -15.29 -12.60 -8.15
N GLU A 163 -16.62 -12.74 -8.09
CA GLU A 163 -17.38 -14.00 -8.30
C GLU A 163 -17.12 -15.13 -7.28
N THR A 164 -15.88 -15.32 -6.81
CA THR A 164 -15.48 -16.22 -5.73
C THR A 164 -15.60 -15.54 -4.37
N ALA A 165 -16.05 -16.30 -3.37
CA ALA A 165 -16.03 -15.80 -1.99
C ALA A 165 -14.57 -15.66 -1.54
N PRO A 166 -14.23 -14.59 -0.80
CA PRO A 166 -12.95 -14.52 -0.11
C PRO A 166 -12.69 -15.74 0.75
N ASN A 167 -11.43 -16.18 0.84
CA ASN A 167 -11.02 -17.34 1.60
C ASN A 167 -9.64 -17.12 2.27
N SER A 168 -9.19 -18.10 3.06
CA SER A 168 -7.93 -18.04 3.81
C SER A 168 -6.68 -17.94 2.95
N ASP A 169 -6.73 -18.40 1.70
CA ASP A 169 -5.57 -18.48 0.80
C ASP A 169 -5.40 -17.16 0.01
N ASP A 170 -6.33 -16.21 0.17
CA ASP A 170 -6.21 -14.89 -0.44
C ASP A 170 -5.04 -14.13 0.21
N THR A 171 -4.16 -13.58 -0.63
CA THR A 171 -2.89 -12.96 -0.18
C THR A 171 -3.06 -11.87 0.87
N ILE A 172 -4.13 -11.08 0.78
CA ILE A 172 -4.42 -10.04 1.79
C ILE A 172 -4.85 -10.64 3.13
N VAL A 173 -5.54 -11.78 3.13
CA VAL A 173 -5.97 -12.47 4.35
C VAL A 173 -4.73 -13.02 5.04
N MET A 174 -3.87 -13.73 4.31
CA MET A 174 -2.58 -14.21 4.84
C MET A 174 -1.67 -13.06 5.32
N ALA A 175 -1.70 -11.91 4.65
CA ALA A 175 -0.88 -10.76 5.05
C ALA A 175 -1.32 -10.14 6.39
N MET A 176 -2.58 -10.32 6.81
CA MET A 176 -3.04 -9.86 8.12
C MET A 176 -2.41 -10.63 9.28
N ASP A 177 -1.91 -11.85 9.06
CA ASP A 177 -1.25 -12.64 10.10
C ASP A 177 0.24 -12.26 10.28
N TRP A 178 0.81 -11.51 9.34
CA TRP A 178 2.23 -11.13 9.36
C TRP A 178 2.68 -10.38 10.63
N PRO A 179 1.91 -9.43 11.21
CA PRO A 179 2.37 -8.70 12.38
C PRO A 179 2.62 -9.58 13.61
N GLU A 180 1.79 -10.60 13.85
CA GLU A 180 2.00 -11.56 14.94
C GLU A 180 3.31 -12.34 14.75
N LEU A 181 3.55 -12.82 13.51
CA LEU A 181 4.79 -13.51 13.18
C LEU A 181 6.01 -12.57 13.30
N ALA A 182 5.88 -11.30 12.89
CA ALA A 182 6.94 -10.33 12.99
C ALA A 182 7.30 -10.01 14.45
N GLU A 183 6.32 -9.95 15.35
CA GLU A 183 6.54 -9.78 16.79
C GLU A 183 7.32 -10.97 17.38
N ALA A 184 6.96 -12.20 17.00
CA ALA A 184 7.67 -13.39 17.46
C ALA A 184 9.14 -13.45 16.98
N ILE A 185 9.43 -12.97 15.76
CA ILE A 185 10.79 -12.97 15.19
C ILE A 185 11.66 -11.86 15.78
N HIS A 186 11.09 -10.66 15.98
CA HIS A 186 11.84 -9.48 16.41
C HIS A 186 11.70 -9.20 17.91
N GLY A 187 11.03 -10.08 18.65
CA GLY A 187 10.93 -10.02 20.09
C GLY A 187 12.31 -10.07 20.77
N PRO A 188 12.43 -9.51 21.97
CA PRO A 188 13.67 -9.61 22.73
C PRO A 188 13.99 -11.08 23.02
N VAL A 189 15.28 -11.43 23.02
CA VAL A 189 15.76 -12.74 23.45
C VAL A 189 15.97 -12.69 24.96
N ASP A 190 15.34 -13.62 25.69
CA ASP A 190 15.60 -13.78 27.13
C ASP A 190 17.04 -14.27 27.36
N ASP A 191 17.75 -13.66 28.32
CA ASP A 191 19.14 -13.99 28.69
C ASP A 191 19.28 -15.35 29.41
#